data_AF-A0A3P3W1L3-F1
#
_entry.id   AF-A0A3P3W1L3-F1
#
_cell.length_a   1.000
_cell.length_b   1.000
_cell.length_c   1.000
_cell.angle_alpha   90.00
_cell.angle_beta   90.00
_cell.angle_gamma   90.00
#
_symmetry.space_group_name_H-M   'P 1'
#
loop_
_entity.id
_entity.type
_entity.pdbx_description
1 polymer ?
#
loop_
_entity_poly.entity_id
_entity_poly.type
_entity_poly.pdbx_seq_one_letter_code
_entity_poly.pdbx_strand_id
1 'polypeptide(L)'
;MKKYFIIGCFFASFQIFAQDFNRTLHEDVYIISDVNSIELNFSKPGKYQVFEGFSPTNINWKSCYGIDGSSISLPRNLPRPFYAVITPAKDTLMVAERKLIINDLDNFRDLGGIKTKDERYVNWGRFYRSDALNALLSSEFNYIHGLDIQRVFDLRSDFEIKTAKDNLPKNISYEHFPIFADNDSGMLQGLQAKMAKGSFTKADAEQLLIDTYKSFANEDAVKFNKLLHQIFIEYDYPSIFHCTAGKDRTGFTAAMILSILNVDRKTILDEYEMTNFYTKAKIEDLMKNVSKLGYGDKIEPAAIEAVMSVNKKYLQASFDIIDNKYGGIDAFIKNQLGFSDAERAQLIQKFTYKL
;
A
#
# COMPACT_ATOMS: atom_id res chain seq x y z
N MET A 1 30.53 32.92 -49.67
CA MET A 1 29.87 31.59 -49.62
C MET A 1 29.85 31.11 -48.17
N LYS A 2 28.66 31.06 -47.57
CA LYS A 2 28.42 30.61 -46.18
C LYS A 2 28.63 29.09 -46.10
N LYS A 3 29.41 28.61 -45.13
CA LYS A 3 29.41 27.19 -44.72
C LYS A 3 28.68 27.09 -43.38
N TYR A 4 27.55 26.40 -43.41
CA TYR A 4 26.73 26.06 -42.25
C TYR A 4 27.44 24.98 -41.44
N PHE A 5 27.69 25.24 -40.15
CA PHE A 5 28.02 24.22 -39.18
C PHE A 5 26.70 23.61 -38.71
N ILE A 6 26.46 22.35 -39.07
CA ILE A 6 25.34 21.56 -38.58
C ILE A 6 25.65 21.21 -37.12
N ILE A 7 24.92 21.85 -36.19
CA ILE A 7 24.83 21.40 -34.80
C ILE A 7 24.02 20.12 -34.83
N GLY A 8 24.69 18.98 -34.69
CA GLY A 8 24.03 17.71 -34.46
C GLY A 8 23.34 17.76 -33.10
N CYS A 9 22.01 17.87 -33.10
CA CYS A 9 21.18 17.57 -31.94
C CYS A 9 21.36 16.10 -31.58
N PHE A 10 22.29 15.81 -30.67
CA PHE A 10 22.21 14.60 -29.86
C PHE A 10 21.03 14.79 -28.90
N PHE A 11 19.84 14.37 -29.32
CA PHE A 11 18.83 13.92 -28.38
C PHE A 11 19.35 12.63 -27.75
N ALA A 12 20.22 12.76 -26.75
CA ALA A 12 20.37 11.71 -25.76
C ALA A 12 19.03 11.67 -25.02
N SER A 13 18.19 10.70 -25.38
CA SER A 13 17.07 10.28 -24.55
C SER A 13 17.66 9.92 -23.19
N PHE A 14 17.56 10.86 -22.26
CA PHE A 14 17.81 10.65 -20.84
C PHE A 14 16.79 9.61 -20.35
N GLN A 15 17.15 8.34 -20.49
CA GLN A 15 16.51 7.24 -19.79
C GLN A 15 16.92 7.36 -18.32
N ILE A 16 16.31 8.32 -17.61
CA ILE A 16 16.54 8.59 -16.18
C ILE A 16 15.91 7.49 -15.31
N PHE A 17 15.13 6.58 -15.92
CA PHE A 17 14.46 5.50 -15.20
C PHE A 17 15.34 4.25 -15.18
N ALA A 18 15.93 3.96 -14.02
CA ALA A 18 16.67 2.72 -13.80
C ALA A 18 15.78 1.57 -13.31
N GLN A 19 14.52 1.83 -12.91
CA GLN A 19 13.67 0.83 -12.28
C GLN A 19 12.29 0.77 -12.93
N ASP A 20 11.98 -0.36 -13.56
CA ASP A 20 10.62 -0.65 -13.99
C ASP A 20 9.78 -0.99 -12.75
N PHE A 21 8.90 -0.06 -12.36
CA PHE A 21 7.91 -0.25 -11.29
C PHE A 21 6.78 -1.18 -11.76
N ASN A 22 7.13 -2.45 -11.95
CA ASN A 22 6.20 -3.52 -12.29
C ASN A 22 5.43 -4.01 -11.06
N ARG A 23 4.32 -4.73 -11.29
CA ARG A 23 3.59 -5.42 -10.21
C ARG A 23 4.49 -6.46 -9.55
N THR A 24 4.54 -6.44 -8.23
CA THR A 24 5.36 -7.34 -7.40
C THR A 24 4.53 -8.37 -6.67
N LEU A 25 3.27 -8.04 -6.34
CA LEU A 25 2.34 -8.98 -5.71
C LEU A 25 1.81 -9.97 -6.76
N HIS A 26 2.07 -11.25 -6.53
CA HIS A 26 1.62 -12.34 -7.38
C HIS A 26 0.30 -12.91 -6.85
N GLU A 27 -0.72 -12.94 -7.72
CA GLU A 27 -2.06 -13.43 -7.41
C GLU A 27 -2.51 -14.33 -8.57
N ASP A 28 -3.25 -15.40 -8.26
CA ASP A 28 -3.80 -16.29 -9.29
C ASP A 28 -4.84 -15.59 -10.17
N VAL A 29 -5.59 -14.67 -9.55
CA VAL A 29 -6.52 -13.78 -10.22
C VAL A 29 -6.30 -12.37 -9.67
N TYR A 30 -6.10 -11.40 -10.56
CA TYR A 30 -5.95 -10.00 -10.17
C TYR A 30 -6.76 -9.10 -11.08
N ILE A 31 -7.06 -7.91 -10.58
CA ILE A 31 -7.82 -6.90 -11.31
C ILE A 31 -6.92 -5.71 -11.62
N ILE A 32 -6.92 -5.30 -12.90
CA ILE A 32 -6.47 -3.99 -13.34
C ILE A 32 -7.71 -3.23 -13.78
N SER A 33 -7.85 -1.99 -13.32
CA SER A 33 -9.01 -1.18 -13.66
C SER A 33 -8.57 0.18 -14.18
N ASP A 34 -9.45 0.77 -14.99
CA ASP A 34 -9.49 2.19 -15.25
C ASP A 34 -10.84 2.77 -14.81
N VAL A 35 -11.10 4.04 -15.13
CA VAL A 35 -12.32 4.73 -14.71
C VAL A 35 -13.62 4.11 -15.28
N ASN A 36 -13.53 3.35 -16.37
CA ASN A 36 -14.68 2.81 -17.12
C ASN A 36 -14.78 1.28 -17.07
N SER A 37 -13.65 0.59 -16.92
CA SER A 37 -13.56 -0.86 -17.09
C SER A 37 -12.73 -1.54 -16.01
N ILE A 38 -13.05 -2.80 -15.78
CA ILE A 38 -12.36 -3.73 -14.90
C ILE A 38 -11.87 -4.89 -15.78
N GLU A 39 -10.58 -5.19 -15.73
CA GLU A 39 -9.99 -6.36 -16.38
C GLU A 39 -9.57 -7.39 -15.32
N LEU A 40 -10.30 -8.51 -15.27
CA LEU A 40 -9.91 -9.68 -14.48
C LEU A 40 -8.88 -10.47 -15.28
N ASN A 41 -7.71 -10.65 -14.70
CA ASN A 41 -6.58 -11.36 -15.30
C ASN A 41 -6.33 -12.66 -14.53
N PHE A 42 -6.11 -13.77 -15.26
CA PHE A 42 -5.82 -15.09 -14.72
C PHE A 42 -4.35 -15.43 -14.96
N SER A 43 -3.64 -15.87 -13.91
CA SER A 43 -2.21 -16.22 -13.99
C SER A 43 -1.91 -17.37 -14.96
N LYS A 44 -2.93 -18.20 -15.26
CA LYS A 44 -2.89 -19.30 -16.20
C LYS A 44 -4.13 -19.25 -17.11
N PRO A 45 -3.98 -19.48 -18.43
CA PRO A 45 -5.13 -19.65 -19.30
C PRO A 45 -5.97 -20.86 -18.88
N GLY A 46 -7.29 -20.77 -18.98
CA GLY A 46 -8.18 -21.89 -18.68
C GLY A 46 -9.65 -21.54 -18.73
N LYS A 47 -10.47 -22.51 -18.29
CA LYS A 47 -11.92 -22.37 -18.20
C LYS A 47 -12.33 -21.86 -16.82
N TYR A 48 -12.79 -20.62 -16.76
CA TYR A 48 -13.23 -19.95 -15.54
C TYR A 48 -14.73 -19.65 -15.58
N GLN A 49 -15.35 -19.62 -14.42
CA GLN A 49 -16.70 -19.08 -14.24
C GLN A 49 -16.63 -17.91 -13.28
N VAL A 50 -17.12 -16.75 -13.69
CA VAL A 50 -17.10 -15.53 -12.90
C VAL A 50 -18.53 -15.11 -12.57
N PHE A 51 -18.78 -14.86 -11.30
CA PHE A 51 -20.05 -14.36 -10.77
C PHE A 51 -19.82 -13.03 -10.08
N GLU A 52 -20.66 -12.04 -10.34
CA GLU A 52 -20.54 -10.71 -9.75
C GLU A 52 -21.50 -10.54 -8.56
N GLY A 53 -21.08 -9.74 -7.59
CA GLY A 53 -21.92 -9.22 -6.52
C GLY A 53 -21.33 -7.95 -5.91
N PHE A 54 -21.94 -7.48 -4.82
CA PHE A 54 -21.56 -6.19 -4.18
C PHE A 54 -21.01 -6.36 -2.76
N SER A 55 -20.84 -7.60 -2.31
CA SER A 55 -20.03 -7.95 -1.15
C SER A 55 -19.53 -9.39 -1.30
N PRO A 56 -18.49 -9.81 -0.54
CA PRO A 56 -18.05 -11.21 -0.52
C PRO A 56 -19.15 -12.21 -0.13
N THR A 57 -20.16 -11.75 0.62
CA THR A 57 -21.29 -12.58 1.09
C THR A 57 -22.55 -12.44 0.23
N ASN A 58 -22.55 -11.55 -0.77
CA ASN A 58 -23.71 -11.25 -1.61
C ASN A 58 -23.34 -11.34 -3.11
N ILE A 59 -22.98 -12.55 -3.54
CA ILE A 59 -22.69 -12.89 -4.94
C ILE A 59 -23.95 -13.38 -5.65
N ASN A 60 -24.19 -12.89 -6.87
CA ASN A 60 -25.27 -13.36 -7.72
C ASN A 60 -24.87 -14.64 -8.47
N TRP A 61 -25.11 -15.78 -7.86
CA TRP A 61 -24.83 -17.10 -8.43
C TRP A 61 -25.70 -17.50 -9.63
N LYS A 62 -26.65 -16.66 -10.06
CA LYS A 62 -27.53 -16.94 -11.20
C LYS A 62 -26.98 -16.40 -12.53
N SER A 63 -26.09 -15.40 -12.48
CA SER A 63 -25.50 -14.79 -13.67
C SER A 63 -24.01 -15.12 -13.74
N CYS A 64 -23.61 -15.85 -14.77
CA CYS A 64 -22.26 -16.36 -14.94
C CYS A 64 -21.64 -15.81 -16.22
N TYR A 65 -20.45 -15.22 -16.11
CA TYR A 65 -19.56 -15.03 -17.24
C TYR A 65 -18.70 -16.29 -17.37
N GLY A 66 -18.80 -17.00 -18.50
CA GLY A 66 -17.93 -18.12 -18.82
C GLY A 66 -16.72 -17.64 -19.62
N ILE A 67 -15.51 -17.99 -19.19
CA ILE A 67 -14.27 -17.59 -19.84
C ILE A 67 -13.50 -18.83 -20.26
N ASP A 68 -12.93 -18.83 -21.46
CA ASP A 68 -11.89 -19.75 -21.90
C ASP A 68 -10.69 -18.92 -22.39
N GLY A 69 -9.72 -18.68 -21.51
CA GLY A 69 -8.64 -17.73 -21.77
C GLY A 69 -7.93 -17.25 -20.51
N SER A 70 -7.22 -16.13 -20.62
CA SER A 70 -6.40 -15.53 -19.55
C SER A 70 -6.93 -14.20 -19.00
N SER A 71 -8.00 -13.65 -19.54
CA SER A 71 -8.66 -12.47 -18.97
C SER A 71 -10.12 -12.32 -19.41
N ILE A 72 -10.84 -11.43 -18.72
CA ILE A 72 -12.15 -10.91 -19.14
C ILE A 72 -12.25 -9.42 -18.77
N SER A 73 -12.75 -8.62 -19.71
CA SER A 73 -13.09 -7.21 -19.48
C SER A 73 -14.56 -7.08 -19.13
N LEU A 74 -14.85 -6.38 -18.03
CA LEU A 74 -16.18 -6.13 -17.49
C LEU A 74 -16.37 -4.62 -17.27
N PRO A 75 -17.61 -4.11 -17.32
CA PRO A 75 -17.89 -2.72 -16.97
C PRO A 75 -17.56 -2.47 -15.50
N ARG A 76 -17.03 -1.29 -15.18
CA ARG A 76 -16.82 -0.87 -13.79
C ARG A 76 -18.16 -0.42 -13.18
N ASN A 77 -18.78 -1.31 -12.41
CA ASN A 77 -20.04 -1.04 -11.71
C ASN A 77 -19.80 -0.34 -10.37
N LEU A 78 -20.82 0.40 -9.89
CA LEU A 78 -20.86 0.98 -8.55
C LEU A 78 -22.11 0.49 -7.81
N PRO A 79 -22.03 0.12 -6.52
CA PRO A 79 -20.83 0.12 -5.67
C PRO A 79 -19.77 -0.91 -6.13
N ARG A 80 -18.55 -0.82 -5.57
CA ARG A 80 -17.39 -1.66 -5.96
C ARG A 80 -17.80 -3.14 -6.06
N PRO A 81 -17.64 -3.80 -7.23
CA PRO A 81 -18.03 -5.18 -7.40
C PRO A 81 -17.03 -6.14 -6.76
N PHE A 82 -17.55 -7.30 -6.36
CA PHE A 82 -16.80 -8.47 -5.93
C PHE A 82 -17.13 -9.62 -6.88
N TYR A 83 -16.12 -10.43 -7.17
CA TYR A 83 -16.21 -11.53 -8.11
C TYR A 83 -15.91 -12.83 -7.40
N ALA A 84 -16.83 -13.79 -7.47
CA ALA A 84 -16.51 -15.19 -7.19
C ALA A 84 -16.03 -15.84 -8.50
N VAL A 85 -14.80 -16.33 -8.49
CA VAL A 85 -14.13 -16.93 -9.64
C VAL A 85 -13.93 -18.42 -9.36
N ILE A 86 -14.71 -19.26 -10.05
CA ILE A 86 -14.49 -20.70 -10.03
C ILE A 86 -13.35 -21.02 -10.99
N THR A 87 -12.26 -21.55 -10.46
CA THR A 87 -11.04 -21.90 -11.21
C THR A 87 -11.20 -23.21 -11.99
N PRO A 88 -10.30 -23.54 -12.94
CA PRO A 88 -10.24 -24.85 -13.56
C PRO A 88 -10.12 -26.01 -12.55
N ALA A 89 -9.50 -25.75 -11.39
CA ALA A 89 -9.36 -26.72 -10.30
C ALA A 89 -10.63 -26.86 -9.43
N LYS A 90 -11.69 -26.09 -9.73
CA LYS A 90 -12.97 -26.02 -9.00
C LYS A 90 -12.93 -25.34 -7.64
N ASP A 91 -11.85 -24.64 -7.32
CA ASP A 91 -11.78 -23.73 -6.17
C ASP A 91 -12.57 -22.45 -6.46
N THR A 92 -13.11 -21.81 -5.42
CA THR A 92 -13.82 -20.53 -5.54
C THR A 92 -13.03 -19.39 -4.92
N LEU A 93 -12.37 -18.59 -5.75
CA LEU A 93 -11.63 -17.40 -5.32
C LEU A 93 -12.54 -16.18 -5.26
N MET A 94 -12.51 -15.43 -4.16
CA MET A 94 -13.12 -14.11 -4.10
C MET A 94 -12.09 -13.06 -4.54
N VAL A 95 -12.48 -12.18 -5.45
CA VAL A 95 -11.61 -11.17 -6.07
C VAL A 95 -12.34 -9.83 -6.14
N ALA A 96 -11.64 -8.73 -5.89
CA ALA A 96 -12.16 -7.38 -6.09
C ALA A 96 -11.04 -6.43 -6.54
N GLU A 97 -11.40 -5.27 -7.08
CA GLU A 97 -10.44 -4.23 -7.44
C GLU A 97 -9.59 -3.85 -6.22
N ARG A 98 -8.29 -4.14 -6.23
CA ARG A 98 -7.42 -3.88 -5.08
C ARG A 98 -7.14 -2.38 -4.90
N LYS A 99 -6.66 -1.72 -5.96
CA LYS A 99 -6.42 -0.27 -6.00
C LYS A 99 -7.74 0.45 -6.22
N LEU A 100 -8.15 1.26 -5.25
CA LEU A 100 -9.40 1.99 -5.36
C LEU A 100 -9.15 3.29 -6.14
N ILE A 101 -9.85 3.45 -7.27
CA ILE A 101 -9.71 4.65 -8.10
C ILE A 101 -10.46 5.80 -7.46
N ILE A 102 -9.71 6.73 -6.86
CA ILE A 102 -10.17 7.99 -6.29
C ILE A 102 -9.22 9.08 -6.80
N ASN A 103 -9.75 10.26 -7.13
CA ASN A 103 -8.95 11.35 -7.64
C ASN A 103 -7.88 11.77 -6.62
N ASP A 104 -6.67 12.01 -7.12
CA ASP A 104 -5.50 12.46 -6.35
C ASP A 104 -5.06 11.55 -5.18
N LEU A 105 -5.59 10.32 -5.10
CA LEU A 105 -5.13 9.26 -4.21
C LEU A 105 -4.49 8.13 -5.02
N ASP A 106 -3.16 8.04 -4.95
CA ASP A 106 -2.39 7.13 -5.80
C ASP A 106 -2.25 5.74 -5.18
N ASN A 107 -2.25 5.69 -3.84
CA ASN A 107 -1.80 4.54 -3.06
C ASN A 107 -2.94 3.92 -2.22
N PHE A 108 -4.19 4.33 -2.45
CA PHE A 108 -5.38 3.77 -1.78
C PHE A 108 -5.72 2.37 -2.30
N ARG A 109 -5.61 1.36 -1.42
CA ARG A 109 -5.95 -0.02 -1.73
C ARG A 109 -6.43 -0.85 -0.54
N ASP A 110 -7.09 -1.95 -0.88
CA ASP A 110 -7.54 -3.01 0.03
C ASP A 110 -6.44 -4.09 0.21
N LEU A 111 -6.28 -4.65 1.40
CA LEU A 111 -5.37 -5.78 1.68
C LEU A 111 -6.03 -7.16 1.52
N GLY A 112 -7.32 -7.21 1.19
CA GLY A 112 -8.07 -8.46 0.96
C GLY A 112 -7.51 -9.36 -0.12
N GLY A 113 -7.83 -10.65 -0.10
CA GLY A 113 -7.40 -11.63 -1.09
C GLY A 113 -5.91 -12.01 -1.05
N ILE A 114 -5.12 -11.43 -0.14
CA ILE A 114 -3.73 -11.84 0.06
C ILE A 114 -3.71 -13.21 0.76
N LYS A 115 -2.97 -14.15 0.18
CA LYS A 115 -2.91 -15.54 0.64
C LYS A 115 -2.01 -15.67 1.88
N THR A 116 -2.44 -16.49 2.85
CA THR A 116 -1.68 -16.83 4.06
C THR A 116 -0.88 -18.12 3.86
N LYS A 117 0.07 -18.40 4.76
CA LYS A 117 0.87 -19.64 4.72
C LYS A 117 0.04 -20.91 4.88
N ASP A 118 -1.13 -20.81 5.52
CA ASP A 118 -2.06 -21.91 5.79
C ASP A 118 -3.24 -21.94 4.80
N GLU A 119 -3.02 -21.42 3.59
CA GLU A 119 -3.94 -21.47 2.45
C GLU A 119 -5.29 -20.78 2.74
N ARG A 120 -5.26 -19.75 3.59
CA ARG A 120 -6.36 -18.81 3.80
C ARG A 120 -6.12 -17.54 3.00
N TYR A 121 -7.11 -16.67 2.97
CA TYR A 121 -7.06 -15.41 2.23
C TYR A 121 -7.57 -14.29 3.13
N VAL A 122 -6.85 -13.18 3.23
CA VAL A 122 -7.31 -11.99 3.96
C VAL A 122 -8.69 -11.58 3.46
N ASN A 123 -9.63 -11.32 4.37
CA ASN A 123 -10.98 -10.91 3.99
C ASN A 123 -10.95 -9.59 3.23
N TRP A 124 -11.64 -9.53 2.09
CA TRP A 124 -11.82 -8.29 1.36
C TRP A 124 -12.67 -7.27 2.12
N GLY A 125 -12.38 -6.00 1.89
CA GLY A 125 -13.12 -4.89 2.48
C GLY A 125 -12.95 -4.77 3.99
N ARG A 126 -11.79 -5.15 4.52
CA ARG A 126 -11.50 -5.08 5.97
C ARG A 126 -10.40 -4.10 6.30
N PHE A 127 -9.27 -4.21 5.62
CA PHE A 127 -8.08 -3.40 5.91
C PHE A 127 -7.72 -2.61 4.67
N TYR A 128 -7.90 -1.30 4.75
CA TYR A 128 -7.53 -0.39 3.69
C TYR A 128 -6.31 0.42 4.10
N ARG A 129 -5.41 0.63 3.14
CA ARG A 129 -4.29 1.55 3.27
C ARG A 129 -4.42 2.65 2.24
N SER A 130 -3.98 3.86 2.59
CA SER A 130 -4.05 5.02 1.69
C SER A 130 -2.89 5.99 1.92
N ASP A 131 -2.69 6.89 0.96
CA ASP A 131 -2.08 8.20 1.19
C ASP A 131 -3.05 9.14 1.93
N ALA A 132 -2.62 10.37 2.22
CA ALA A 132 -3.42 11.33 2.97
C ALA A 132 -4.74 11.66 2.27
N LEU A 133 -5.80 11.78 3.05
CA LEU A 133 -7.18 11.92 2.55
C LEU A 133 -7.60 13.40 2.43
N ASN A 134 -6.64 14.32 2.42
CA ASN A 134 -6.88 15.76 2.28
C ASN A 134 -7.33 16.17 0.87
N ALA A 135 -7.05 15.33 -0.14
CA ALA A 135 -7.47 15.55 -1.52
C ALA A 135 -8.81 14.88 -1.87
N LEU A 136 -9.36 14.06 -0.97
CA LEU A 136 -10.64 13.38 -1.19
C LEU A 136 -11.76 14.40 -1.42
N LEU A 137 -12.46 14.32 -2.55
CA LEU A 137 -13.51 15.27 -2.89
C LEU A 137 -14.84 14.84 -2.28
N SER A 138 -15.69 15.80 -1.92
CA SER A 138 -17.04 15.51 -1.40
C SER A 138 -17.91 14.72 -2.39
N SER A 139 -17.64 14.82 -3.69
CA SER A 139 -18.29 14.01 -4.73
C SER A 139 -17.96 12.52 -4.65
N GLU A 140 -16.88 12.16 -3.96
CA GLU A 140 -16.38 10.78 -3.82
C GLU A 140 -16.83 10.15 -2.50
N PHE A 141 -17.50 10.91 -1.61
CA PHE A 141 -17.98 10.40 -0.32
C PHE A 141 -18.93 9.22 -0.49
N ASN A 142 -19.81 9.23 -1.49
CA ASN A 142 -20.69 8.09 -1.78
C ASN A 142 -19.91 6.82 -2.16
N TYR A 143 -18.78 6.98 -2.85
CA TYR A 143 -17.91 5.85 -3.15
C TYR A 143 -17.28 5.28 -1.86
N ILE A 144 -16.77 6.15 -0.98
CA ILE A 144 -16.24 5.75 0.33
C ILE A 144 -17.31 5.06 1.19
N HIS A 145 -18.54 5.58 1.21
CA HIS A 145 -19.66 4.94 1.90
C HIS A 145 -19.95 3.53 1.37
N GLY A 146 -19.86 3.33 0.05
CA GLY A 146 -20.03 2.03 -0.58
C GLY A 146 -18.96 0.98 -0.23
N LEU A 147 -17.86 1.40 0.40
CA LEU A 147 -16.81 0.51 0.90
C LEU A 147 -17.05 0.06 2.36
N ASP A 148 -18.13 0.53 2.99
CA ASP A 148 -18.47 0.28 4.40
C ASP A 148 -17.35 0.68 5.39
N ILE A 149 -16.56 1.68 5.01
CA ILE A 149 -15.49 2.21 5.85
C ILE A 149 -16.10 3.01 7.00
N GLN A 150 -15.79 2.61 8.23
CA GLN A 150 -16.34 3.24 9.43
C GLN A 150 -15.30 4.02 10.22
N ARG A 151 -14.01 3.77 9.98
CA ARG A 151 -12.92 4.37 10.75
C ARG A 151 -11.69 4.71 9.91
N VAL A 152 -11.06 5.82 10.25
CA VAL A 152 -9.78 6.27 9.71
C VAL A 152 -8.79 6.41 10.87
N PHE A 153 -7.62 5.78 10.72
CA PHE A 153 -6.45 5.94 11.59
C PHE A 153 -5.40 6.78 10.86
N ASP A 154 -5.21 8.02 11.30
CA ASP A 154 -4.26 8.96 10.73
C ASP A 154 -2.92 8.90 11.48
N LEU A 155 -1.89 8.37 10.82
CA LEU A 155 -0.57 8.11 11.40
C LEU A 155 0.37 9.33 11.33
N ARG A 156 -0.13 10.46 10.83
CA ARG A 156 0.63 11.69 10.62
C ARG A 156 0.90 12.44 11.92
N SER A 157 1.97 13.22 11.94
CA SER A 157 2.20 14.15 13.05
C SER A 157 1.21 15.33 12.99
N ASP A 158 1.08 16.06 14.09
CA ASP A 158 0.24 17.26 14.14
C ASP A 158 0.61 18.30 13.07
N PHE A 159 1.91 18.43 12.76
CA PHE A 159 2.40 19.35 11.73
C PHE A 159 1.88 18.99 10.33
N GLU A 160 1.93 17.70 9.98
CA GLU A 160 1.44 17.19 8.70
C GLU A 160 -0.08 17.41 8.57
N ILE A 161 -0.85 17.13 9.64
CA ILE A 161 -2.31 17.33 9.67
C ILE A 161 -2.68 18.81 9.57
N LYS A 162 -1.97 19.68 10.29
CA LYS A 162 -2.21 21.13 10.23
C LYS A 162 -1.97 21.68 8.82
N THR A 163 -1.01 21.12 8.09
CA THR A 163 -0.68 21.54 6.73
C THR A 163 -1.67 21.00 5.70
N ALA A 164 -2.15 19.77 5.89
CA ALA A 164 -3.01 19.08 4.94
C ALA A 164 -4.06 18.23 5.68
N LYS A 165 -5.08 18.88 6.25
CA LYS A 165 -6.15 18.19 6.99
C LYS A 165 -7.00 17.32 6.07
N ASP A 166 -7.34 16.11 6.51
CA ASP A 166 -8.21 15.22 5.74
C ASP A 166 -9.61 15.81 5.51
N ASN A 167 -10.18 15.48 4.36
CA ASN A 167 -11.56 15.80 4.03
C ASN A 167 -12.41 14.52 4.00
N LEU A 168 -13.08 14.21 5.11
CA LEU A 168 -13.80 12.94 5.31
C LEU A 168 -15.33 13.12 5.36
N PRO A 169 -16.10 12.10 4.94
CA PRO A 169 -17.52 12.00 5.25
C PRO A 169 -17.78 12.10 6.77
N LYS A 170 -18.85 12.80 7.18
CA LYS A 170 -19.15 13.10 8.59
C LYS A 170 -19.39 11.87 9.49
N ASN A 171 -19.76 10.74 8.91
CA ASN A 171 -20.11 9.50 9.63
C ASN A 171 -18.90 8.57 9.84
N ILE A 172 -17.71 8.93 9.34
CA ILE A 172 -16.50 8.15 9.57
C ILE A 172 -15.87 8.61 10.88
N SER A 173 -15.60 7.65 11.76
CA SER A 173 -14.84 7.89 12.98
C SER A 173 -13.38 8.17 12.63
N TYR A 174 -12.80 9.22 13.19
CA TYR A 174 -11.42 9.61 12.94
C TYR A 174 -10.59 9.44 14.21
N GLU A 175 -9.48 8.71 14.12
CA GLU A 175 -8.51 8.57 15.19
C GLU A 175 -7.14 9.05 14.72
N HIS A 176 -6.62 10.04 15.44
CA HIS A 176 -5.26 10.51 15.25
C HIS A 176 -4.29 9.65 16.07
N PHE A 177 -3.32 9.04 15.39
CA PHE A 177 -2.39 8.09 15.96
C PHE A 177 -0.95 8.40 15.52
N PRO A 178 -0.35 9.52 15.97
CA PRO A 178 0.93 9.99 15.47
C PRO A 178 2.05 9.00 15.78
N ILE A 179 2.69 8.46 14.74
CA ILE A 179 3.87 7.60 14.91
C ILE A 179 5.12 8.43 15.16
N PHE A 180 5.27 9.55 14.46
CA PHE A 180 6.35 10.52 14.73
C PHE A 180 5.88 11.61 15.69
N ALA A 181 6.83 12.24 16.41
CA ALA A 181 6.54 13.35 17.30
C ALA A 181 6.16 14.63 16.53
N ASP A 182 5.53 15.61 17.18
CA ASP A 182 4.94 16.78 16.51
C ASP A 182 5.95 17.69 15.80
N ASN A 183 7.19 17.71 16.27
CA ASN A 183 8.33 18.43 15.67
C ASN A 183 9.20 17.54 14.77
N ASP A 184 8.82 16.28 14.62
CA ASP A 184 9.58 15.26 13.94
C ASP A 184 8.74 14.73 12.76
N SER A 185 9.09 15.11 11.54
CA SER A 185 8.60 14.37 10.37
C SER A 185 9.57 13.26 9.95
N GLY A 186 10.55 12.92 10.81
CA GLY A 186 11.63 11.94 10.65
C GLY A 186 12.54 12.26 9.47
N MET A 187 11.95 12.14 8.29
CA MET A 187 12.49 12.43 6.98
C MET A 187 12.93 13.88 6.82
N LEU A 188 12.12 14.89 7.20
CA LEU A 188 12.51 16.29 7.00
C LEU A 188 13.67 16.70 7.90
N GLN A 189 13.69 16.22 9.15
CA GLN A 189 14.77 16.54 10.08
C GLN A 189 16.07 15.83 9.68
N GLY A 190 15.99 14.56 9.29
CA GLY A 190 17.12 13.80 8.74
C GLY A 190 17.68 14.45 7.46
N LEU A 191 16.79 14.89 6.56
CA LEU A 191 17.15 15.63 5.36
C LEU A 191 17.87 16.96 5.70
N GLN A 192 17.28 17.79 6.57
CA GLN A 192 17.87 19.07 6.98
C GLN A 192 19.25 18.89 7.63
N ALA A 193 19.40 17.91 8.52
CA ALA A 193 20.67 17.64 9.19
C ALA A 193 21.78 17.16 8.23
N LYS A 194 21.42 16.40 7.18
CA LYS A 194 22.35 15.94 6.15
C LYS A 194 22.70 17.04 5.15
N MET A 195 21.71 17.84 4.71
CA MET A 195 21.94 19.00 3.86
C MET A 195 22.84 20.06 4.52
N ALA A 196 22.83 20.16 5.86
CA ALA A 196 23.76 21.03 6.59
C ALA A 196 25.22 20.56 6.52
N LYS A 197 25.48 19.30 6.16
CA LYS A 197 26.82 18.67 6.10
C LYS A 197 27.38 18.52 4.68
N GLY A 198 26.63 18.89 3.64
CA GLY A 198 27.04 18.73 2.24
C GLY A 198 25.85 18.43 1.32
N SER A 199 26.08 17.59 0.31
CA SER A 199 25.01 17.07 -0.55
C SER A 199 24.26 15.92 0.11
N PHE A 200 22.95 15.82 -0.16
CA PHE A 200 22.12 14.68 0.23
C PHE A 200 22.13 13.65 -0.90
N THR A 201 22.86 12.56 -0.68
CA THR A 201 23.07 11.52 -1.69
C THR A 201 21.98 10.45 -1.66
N LYS A 202 21.91 9.62 -2.71
CA LYS A 202 21.04 8.43 -2.68
C LYS A 202 21.33 7.53 -1.48
N ALA A 203 22.61 7.31 -1.16
CA ALA A 203 23.00 6.47 -0.03
C ALA A 203 22.53 7.05 1.32
N ASP A 204 22.58 8.38 1.48
CA ASP A 204 22.04 9.04 2.67
C ASP A 204 20.52 8.87 2.80
N ALA A 205 19.78 9.02 1.70
CA ALA A 205 18.34 8.80 1.67
C ALA A 205 17.97 7.36 2.03
N GLU A 206 18.66 6.38 1.43
CA GLU A 206 18.43 4.96 1.70
C GLU A 206 18.76 4.61 3.15
N GLN A 207 19.86 5.13 3.70
CA GLN A 207 20.24 4.89 5.09
C GLN A 207 19.22 5.49 6.07
N LEU A 208 18.75 6.72 5.80
CA LEU A 208 17.72 7.37 6.60
C LEU A 208 16.42 6.54 6.63
N LEU A 209 16.00 6.01 5.47
CA LEU A 209 14.83 5.14 5.36
C LEU A 209 15.06 3.83 6.12
N ILE A 210 16.21 3.16 5.94
CA ILE A 210 16.56 1.95 6.69
C ILE A 210 16.46 2.18 8.20
N ASP A 211 17.05 3.27 8.70
CA ASP A 211 17.05 3.58 10.13
C ASP A 211 15.64 3.91 10.65
N THR A 212 14.82 4.59 9.85
CA THR A 212 13.40 4.84 10.16
C THR A 212 12.62 3.52 10.28
N TYR A 213 12.82 2.57 9.37
CA TYR A 213 12.12 1.29 9.45
C TYR A 213 12.61 0.41 10.60
N LYS A 214 13.90 0.49 10.95
CA LYS A 214 14.41 -0.16 12.16
C LYS A 214 13.73 0.40 13.41
N SER A 215 13.46 1.71 13.46
CA SER A 215 12.81 2.31 14.63
C SER A 215 11.37 1.85 14.82
N PHE A 216 10.64 1.63 13.72
CA PHE A 216 9.28 1.09 13.77
C PHE A 216 9.19 -0.26 14.49
N ALA A 217 10.16 -1.15 14.24
CA ALA A 217 10.24 -2.46 14.90
C ALA A 217 10.94 -2.40 16.27
N ASN A 218 11.48 -1.24 16.66
CA ASN A 218 12.25 -1.07 17.87
C ASN A 218 11.64 -0.02 18.79
N GLU A 219 12.07 1.25 18.71
CA GLU A 219 11.63 2.30 19.63
C GLU A 219 10.12 2.57 19.53
N ASP A 220 9.53 2.48 18.33
CA ASP A 220 8.12 2.81 18.10
C ASP A 220 7.18 1.59 18.19
N ALA A 221 7.69 0.40 18.51
CA ALA A 221 6.89 -0.84 18.52
C ALA A 221 5.66 -0.74 19.45
N VAL A 222 5.77 -0.01 20.56
CA VAL A 222 4.65 0.24 21.51
C VAL A 222 3.52 1.06 20.86
N LYS A 223 3.84 2.00 19.97
CA LYS A 223 2.83 2.77 19.24
C LYS A 223 2.07 1.86 18.28
N PHE A 224 2.79 1.05 17.51
CA PHE A 224 2.17 0.09 16.60
C PHE A 224 1.37 -1.00 17.31
N ASN A 225 1.82 -1.46 18.49
CA ASN A 225 1.02 -2.33 19.36
C ASN A 225 -0.37 -1.72 19.61
N LYS A 226 -0.43 -0.52 20.18
CA LYS A 226 -1.70 0.12 20.52
C LYS A 226 -2.58 0.35 19.28
N LEU A 227 -2.00 0.76 18.15
CA LEU A 227 -2.74 0.89 16.88
C LEU A 227 -3.34 -0.45 16.42
N LEU A 228 -2.55 -1.52 16.44
CA LEU A 228 -3.00 -2.84 15.98
C LEU A 228 -4.08 -3.43 16.90
N HIS A 229 -3.99 -3.20 18.22
CA HIS A 229 -5.06 -3.57 19.16
C HIS A 229 -6.35 -2.82 18.86
N GLN A 230 -6.28 -1.53 18.53
CA GLN A 230 -7.47 -0.78 18.10
C GLN A 230 -8.06 -1.35 16.80
N ILE A 231 -7.23 -1.66 15.82
CA ILE A 231 -7.65 -2.21 14.52
C ILE A 231 -8.28 -3.62 14.66
N PHE A 232 -7.74 -4.48 15.51
CA PHE A 232 -8.16 -5.89 15.56
C PHE A 232 -9.15 -6.21 16.68
N ILE A 233 -9.02 -5.55 17.83
CA ILE A 233 -9.70 -5.93 19.08
C ILE A 233 -10.78 -4.92 19.43
N GLU A 234 -10.43 -3.62 19.49
CA GLU A 234 -11.38 -2.58 19.90
C GLU A 234 -12.40 -2.25 18.81
N TYR A 235 -11.97 -2.23 17.54
CA TYR A 235 -12.82 -1.86 16.41
C TYR A 235 -12.89 -2.97 15.37
N ASP A 236 -14.00 -3.71 15.36
CA ASP A 236 -14.25 -4.77 14.39
C ASP A 236 -14.95 -4.27 13.11
N TYR A 237 -14.51 -3.13 12.58
CA TYR A 237 -15.12 -2.52 11.39
C TYR A 237 -14.09 -2.30 10.28
N PRO A 238 -14.51 -2.23 9.00
CA PRO A 238 -13.61 -1.84 7.92
C PRO A 238 -12.98 -0.47 8.19
N SER A 239 -11.65 -0.40 8.07
CA SER A 239 -10.89 0.79 8.43
C SER A 239 -9.82 1.15 7.41
N ILE A 240 -9.56 2.46 7.28
CA ILE A 240 -8.39 2.98 6.59
C ILE A 240 -7.31 3.31 7.62
N PHE A 241 -6.07 2.92 7.36
CA PHE A 241 -4.91 3.50 8.03
C PHE A 241 -4.01 4.18 6.99
N HIS A 242 -3.60 5.41 7.25
CA HIS A 242 -2.82 6.19 6.28
C HIS A 242 -1.77 7.05 6.95
N CYS A 243 -0.82 7.53 6.14
CA CYS A 243 0.10 8.59 6.50
C CYS A 243 0.11 9.60 5.35
N THR A 244 1.18 10.37 5.16
CA THR A 244 1.24 11.36 4.07
C THR A 244 1.25 10.68 2.69
N ALA A 245 2.20 9.77 2.44
CA ALA A 245 2.34 9.07 1.15
C ALA A 245 1.72 7.66 1.15
N GLY A 246 1.18 7.21 2.28
CA GLY A 246 0.70 5.83 2.44
C GLY A 246 1.81 4.78 2.32
N LYS A 247 3.07 5.20 2.51
CA LYS A 247 4.28 4.43 2.20
C LYS A 247 4.88 3.78 3.45
N ASP A 248 5.41 4.59 4.36
CA ASP A 248 6.29 4.08 5.42
C ASP A 248 5.56 3.61 6.67
N ARG A 249 5.01 4.54 7.45
CA ARG A 249 4.18 4.23 8.63
C ARG A 249 3.01 3.29 8.28
N THR A 250 2.37 3.59 7.15
CA THR A 250 1.31 2.76 6.58
C THR A 250 1.82 1.40 6.09
N GLY A 251 2.99 1.34 5.44
CA GLY A 251 3.57 0.08 4.96
C GLY A 251 3.99 -0.84 6.09
N PHE A 252 4.58 -0.30 7.15
CA PHE A 252 4.88 -1.08 8.35
C PHE A 252 3.60 -1.56 9.05
N THR A 253 2.57 -0.71 9.16
CA THR A 253 1.25 -1.12 9.70
C THR A 253 0.66 -2.27 8.88
N ALA A 254 0.62 -2.16 7.55
CA ALA A 254 0.15 -3.22 6.65
C ALA A 254 0.97 -4.51 6.83
N ALA A 255 2.30 -4.41 6.93
CA ALA A 255 3.17 -5.55 7.14
C ALA A 255 2.88 -6.27 8.47
N MET A 256 2.60 -5.54 9.53
CA MET A 256 2.25 -6.12 10.84
C MET A 256 0.86 -6.76 10.82
N ILE A 257 -0.15 -6.12 10.20
CA ILE A 257 -1.48 -6.71 9.98
C ILE A 257 -1.34 -8.06 9.25
N LEU A 258 -0.64 -8.08 8.12
CA LEU A 258 -0.44 -9.29 7.32
C LEU A 258 0.39 -10.36 8.07
N SER A 259 1.38 -9.96 8.88
CA SER A 259 2.15 -10.88 9.73
C SER A 259 1.28 -11.53 10.81
N ILE A 260 0.43 -10.75 11.48
CA ILE A 260 -0.55 -11.26 12.46
C ILE A 260 -1.48 -12.28 11.79
N LEU A 261 -1.94 -11.99 10.57
CA LEU A 261 -2.79 -12.86 9.76
C LEU A 261 -2.03 -14.01 9.06
N ASN A 262 -0.77 -14.27 9.44
CA ASN A 262 0.02 -15.41 8.97
C ASN A 262 0.33 -15.42 7.47
N VAL A 263 0.45 -14.24 6.86
CA VAL A 263 0.99 -14.08 5.49
C VAL A 263 2.50 -14.28 5.51
N ASP A 264 3.05 -14.89 4.45
CA ASP A 264 4.49 -15.07 4.35
C ASP A 264 5.23 -13.76 4.08
N ARG A 265 6.47 -13.69 4.56
CA ARG A 265 7.29 -12.47 4.49
C ARG A 265 7.52 -12.01 3.06
N LYS A 266 7.72 -12.94 2.11
CA LYS A 266 7.98 -12.57 0.71
C LYS A 266 6.75 -11.86 0.13
N THR A 267 5.56 -12.41 0.36
CA THR A 267 4.29 -11.80 -0.06
C THR A 267 4.06 -10.43 0.60
N ILE A 268 4.44 -10.26 1.88
CA ILE A 268 4.36 -8.95 2.57
C ILE A 268 5.28 -7.92 1.90
N LEU A 269 6.53 -8.29 1.62
CA LEU A 269 7.48 -7.42 0.93
C LEU A 269 7.02 -7.09 -0.50
N ASP A 270 6.41 -8.07 -1.19
CA ASP A 270 5.83 -7.89 -2.52
C ASP A 270 4.62 -6.94 -2.48
N GLU A 271 3.72 -7.04 -1.49
CA GLU A 271 2.62 -6.07 -1.29
C GLU A 271 3.14 -4.68 -1.00
N TYR A 272 4.14 -4.55 -0.12
CA TYR A 272 4.74 -3.27 0.22
C TYR A 272 5.31 -2.58 -1.03
N GLU A 273 6.01 -3.33 -1.89
CA GLU A 273 6.60 -2.80 -3.11
C GLU A 273 5.59 -2.43 -4.20
N MET A 274 4.33 -2.90 -4.10
CA MET A 274 3.24 -2.45 -5.00
C MET A 274 3.00 -0.94 -4.92
N THR A 275 3.43 -0.25 -3.85
CA THR A 275 3.38 1.21 -3.81
C THR A 275 4.09 1.83 -5.01
N ASN A 276 5.24 1.31 -5.45
CA ASN A 276 5.94 1.83 -6.62
C ASN A 276 5.11 1.69 -7.90
N PHE A 277 4.46 0.54 -8.09
CA PHE A 277 3.58 0.30 -9.23
C PHE A 277 2.42 1.31 -9.26
N TYR A 278 1.80 1.55 -8.10
CA TYR A 278 0.64 2.45 -8.02
C TYR A 278 0.99 3.93 -8.10
N THR A 279 2.16 4.34 -7.58
CA THR A 279 2.61 5.74 -7.59
C THR A 279 3.55 6.07 -8.76
N LYS A 280 3.72 5.14 -9.73
CA LYS A 280 4.66 5.29 -10.85
C LYS A 280 4.50 6.61 -11.59
N ALA A 281 3.29 6.92 -12.04
CA ALA A 281 3.02 8.14 -12.82
C ALA A 281 3.39 9.42 -12.06
N LYS A 282 3.09 9.47 -10.76
CA LYS A 282 3.43 10.61 -9.88
C LYS A 282 4.92 10.77 -9.68
N ILE A 283 5.64 9.66 -9.47
CA ILE A 283 7.10 9.69 -9.34
C ILE A 283 7.72 10.13 -10.66
N GLU A 284 7.27 9.59 -11.79
CA GLU A 284 7.77 9.99 -13.12
C GLU A 284 7.53 11.48 -13.41
N ASP A 285 6.35 12.02 -13.08
CA ASP A 285 6.04 13.44 -13.27
C ASP A 285 6.89 14.36 -12.38
N LEU A 286 7.07 13.98 -11.11
CA LEU A 286 7.97 14.67 -10.20
C LEU A 286 9.40 14.66 -10.74
N MET A 287 9.89 13.50 -11.19
CA MET A 287 11.26 13.34 -11.67
C MET A 287 11.53 14.10 -12.98
N LYS A 288 10.53 14.26 -13.86
CA LYS A 288 10.63 15.14 -15.04
C LYS A 288 10.84 16.61 -14.66
N ASN A 289 10.36 17.03 -13.49
CA ASN A 289 10.41 18.40 -13.00
C ASN A 289 11.40 18.59 -11.84
N VAL A 290 12.19 17.58 -11.49
CA VAL A 290 13.03 17.59 -10.27
C VAL A 290 14.04 18.74 -10.25
N SER A 291 14.59 19.09 -11.42
CA SER A 291 15.53 20.22 -11.57
C SER A 291 14.89 21.58 -11.26
N LYS A 292 13.55 21.69 -11.34
CA LYS A 292 12.80 22.92 -11.03
C LYS A 292 12.53 23.10 -9.54
N LEU A 293 12.77 22.09 -8.70
CA LEU A 293 12.52 22.16 -7.25
C LEU A 293 13.49 23.09 -6.51
N GLY A 294 14.51 23.63 -7.18
CA GLY A 294 15.38 24.66 -6.61
C GLY A 294 16.41 24.13 -5.60
N TYR A 295 16.58 22.81 -5.50
CA TYR A 295 17.58 22.21 -4.61
C TYR A 295 19.03 22.32 -5.12
N GLY A 296 19.23 22.69 -6.39
CA GLY A 296 20.56 22.78 -7.01
C GLY A 296 21.36 21.47 -6.85
N ASP A 297 22.67 21.59 -6.65
CA ASP A 297 23.55 20.42 -6.42
C ASP A 297 23.49 19.88 -4.98
N LYS A 298 22.59 20.40 -4.12
CA LYS A 298 22.50 19.99 -2.72
C LYS A 298 21.76 18.68 -2.52
N ILE A 299 20.93 18.25 -3.47
CA ILE A 299 20.19 17.00 -3.39
C ILE A 299 20.34 16.26 -4.71
N GLU A 300 20.85 15.03 -4.66
CA GLU A 300 20.91 14.19 -5.84
C GLU A 300 19.48 13.82 -6.29
N PRO A 301 19.16 13.89 -7.59
CA PRO A 301 17.86 13.42 -8.09
C PRO A 301 17.53 11.98 -7.65
N ALA A 302 18.54 11.11 -7.60
CA ALA A 302 18.37 9.73 -7.15
C ALA A 302 18.06 9.61 -5.64
N ALA A 303 18.40 10.60 -4.82
CA ALA A 303 17.98 10.69 -3.43
C ALA A 303 16.50 11.04 -3.31
N ILE A 304 16.01 11.95 -4.16
CA ILE A 304 14.59 12.30 -4.24
C ILE A 304 13.79 11.08 -4.70
N GLU A 305 14.24 10.38 -5.73
CA GLU A 305 13.60 9.15 -6.20
C GLU A 305 13.54 8.09 -5.07
N ALA A 306 14.63 7.88 -4.32
CA ALA A 306 14.66 6.93 -3.20
C ALA A 306 13.69 7.33 -2.06
N VAL A 307 13.53 8.63 -1.79
CA VAL A 307 12.58 9.17 -0.82
C VAL A 307 11.13 8.97 -1.29
N MET A 308 10.87 9.15 -2.59
CA MET A 308 9.52 9.08 -3.14
C MET A 308 9.05 7.65 -3.46
N SER A 309 9.98 6.73 -3.71
CA SER A 309 9.72 5.31 -3.99
C SER A 309 9.96 4.41 -2.78
N VAL A 310 9.52 3.16 -2.81
CA VAL A 310 9.89 2.13 -1.84
C VAL A 310 10.97 1.21 -2.38
N ASN A 311 11.70 0.57 -1.48
CA ASN A 311 12.50 -0.60 -1.78
C ASN A 311 12.30 -1.62 -0.67
N LYS A 312 12.16 -2.90 -1.01
CA LYS A 312 12.00 -4.00 -0.05
C LYS A 312 13.03 -3.98 1.08
N LYS A 313 14.26 -3.50 0.83
CA LYS A 313 15.31 -3.41 1.85
C LYS A 313 14.94 -2.55 3.05
N TYR A 314 14.07 -1.56 2.88
CA TYR A 314 13.63 -0.70 3.99
C TYR A 314 12.77 -1.50 4.97
N LEU A 315 11.71 -2.14 4.48
CA LEU A 315 10.86 -3.00 5.31
C LEU A 315 11.59 -4.26 5.80
N GLN A 316 12.50 -4.80 4.98
CA GLN A 316 13.38 -5.90 5.41
C GLN A 316 14.23 -5.52 6.62
N ALA A 317 14.71 -4.27 6.72
CA ALA A 317 15.49 -3.83 7.88
C ALA A 317 14.67 -3.92 9.18
N SER A 318 13.34 -3.68 9.14
CA SER A 318 12.47 -3.95 10.28
C SER A 318 12.42 -5.44 10.62
N PHE A 319 12.27 -6.30 9.61
CA PHE A 319 12.26 -7.75 9.83
C PHE A 319 13.60 -8.27 10.35
N ASP A 320 14.72 -7.69 9.94
CA ASP A 320 16.05 -8.05 10.45
C ASP A 320 16.18 -7.68 11.93
N ILE A 321 15.63 -6.55 12.38
CA ILE A 321 15.53 -6.23 13.81
C ILE A 321 14.65 -7.24 14.53
N ILE A 322 13.50 -7.59 13.95
CA ILE A 322 12.56 -8.58 14.49
C ILE A 322 13.25 -9.94 14.71
N ASP A 323 13.97 -10.42 13.71
CA ASP A 323 14.65 -11.70 13.76
C ASP A 323 15.81 -11.68 14.75
N ASN A 324 16.71 -10.69 14.65
CA ASN A 324 17.94 -10.66 15.43
C ASN A 324 17.72 -10.30 16.90
N LYS A 325 16.76 -9.42 17.22
CA LYS A 325 16.54 -8.94 18.59
C LYS A 325 15.45 -9.70 19.33
N TYR A 326 14.37 -10.07 18.64
CA TYR A 326 13.19 -10.64 19.28
C TYR A 326 12.98 -12.13 19.01
N GLY A 327 13.86 -12.75 18.21
CA GLY A 327 13.80 -14.18 17.92
C GLY A 327 12.77 -14.55 16.85
N GLY A 328 12.38 -13.59 16.00
CA GLY A 328 11.49 -13.81 14.87
C GLY A 328 10.09 -13.21 15.04
N ILE A 329 9.34 -13.22 13.94
CA ILE A 329 8.04 -12.51 13.85
C ILE A 329 7.00 -13.02 14.84
N ASP A 330 6.95 -14.32 15.12
CA ASP A 330 5.95 -14.88 16.05
C ASP A 330 6.22 -14.44 17.49
N ALA A 331 7.50 -14.45 17.90
CA ALA A 331 7.92 -13.94 19.20
C ALA A 331 7.71 -12.42 19.31
N PHE A 332 7.93 -11.67 18.22
CA PHE A 332 7.64 -10.23 18.20
C PHE A 332 6.14 -9.93 18.32
N ILE A 333 5.28 -10.63 17.58
CA ILE A 333 3.83 -10.48 17.67
C ILE A 333 3.34 -10.75 19.10
N LYS A 334 3.85 -11.81 19.73
CA LYS A 334 3.48 -12.18 21.09
C LYS A 334 3.98 -11.20 22.15
N ASN A 335 5.28 -10.91 22.12
CA ASN A 335 5.95 -10.24 23.23
C ASN A 335 6.02 -8.71 23.09
N GLN A 336 6.00 -8.19 21.85
CA GLN A 336 6.09 -6.75 21.58
C GLN A 336 4.74 -6.19 21.13
N LEU A 337 4.03 -6.89 20.25
CA LEU A 337 2.67 -6.48 19.82
C LEU A 337 1.56 -6.99 20.74
N GLY A 338 1.87 -7.86 21.71
CA GLY A 338 0.94 -8.25 22.76
C GLY A 338 -0.24 -9.09 22.28
N PHE A 339 -0.12 -9.81 21.16
CA PHE A 339 -1.14 -10.77 20.72
C PHE A 339 -0.71 -12.18 21.12
N SER A 340 -1.40 -12.78 22.10
CA SER A 340 -1.15 -14.16 22.47
C SER A 340 -1.40 -15.12 21.30
N ASP A 341 -0.84 -16.33 21.37
CA ASP A 341 -1.03 -17.34 20.33
C ASP A 341 -2.51 -17.68 20.10
N ALA A 342 -3.30 -17.68 21.17
CA ALA A 342 -4.75 -17.92 21.12
C ALA A 342 -5.51 -16.77 20.47
N GLU A 343 -5.21 -15.52 20.84
CA GLU A 343 -5.82 -14.33 20.21
C GLU A 343 -5.46 -14.27 18.73
N ARG A 344 -4.19 -14.45 18.37
CA ARG A 344 -3.75 -14.47 16.98
C ARG A 344 -4.47 -15.54 16.16
N ALA A 345 -4.64 -16.75 16.71
CA ALA A 345 -5.40 -17.81 16.04
C ALA A 345 -6.87 -17.41 15.78
N GLN A 346 -7.53 -16.74 16.73
CA GLN A 346 -8.88 -16.22 16.55
C GLN A 346 -8.93 -15.11 15.49
N LEU A 347 -7.96 -14.19 15.49
CA LEU A 347 -7.85 -13.14 14.49
C LEU A 347 -7.67 -13.71 13.08
N ILE A 348 -6.79 -14.71 12.91
CA ILE A 348 -6.63 -15.41 11.63
C ILE A 348 -7.97 -15.99 11.19
N GLN A 349 -8.68 -16.73 12.04
CA GLN A 349 -9.98 -17.32 11.67
C GLN A 349 -11.02 -16.27 11.29
N LYS A 350 -11.08 -15.15 12.03
CA LYS A 350 -12.06 -14.09 11.85
C LYS A 350 -11.82 -13.25 10.59
N PHE A 351 -10.56 -12.92 10.32
CA PHE A 351 -10.18 -11.95 9.28
C PHE A 351 -9.66 -12.59 8.00
N THR A 352 -9.77 -13.91 7.87
CA THR A 352 -9.41 -14.62 6.64
C THR A 352 -10.41 -15.72 6.33
N TYR A 353 -10.53 -16.11 5.07
CA TYR A 353 -11.41 -17.18 4.59
C TYR A 353 -10.60 -18.31 3.92
N LYS A 354 -11.21 -19.49 3.77
CA LYS A 354 -10.67 -20.62 2.99
C LYS A 354 -11.54 -20.86 1.76
N LEU A 355 -10.93 -21.43 0.72
CA LEU A 355 -11.61 -21.82 -0.53
C LEU A 355 -12.47 -23.07 -0.34
#